data_AF-A0AAV2IHE6-F1
#
_entry.id   AF-A0AAV2IHE6-F1
#
_cell.length_a   1.000
_cell.length_b   1.000
_cell.length_c   1.000
_cell.angle_alpha   90.00
_cell.angle_beta   90.00
_cell.angle_gamma   90.00
#
_symmetry.space_group_name_H-M   'P 1'
#
loop_
_entity.id
_entity.type
_entity.pdbx_description
1 polymer ?
#
loop_
_entity_poly.entity_id
_entity_poly.type
_entity_poly.pdbx_seq_one_letter_code
_entity_poly.pdbx_strand_id
1 'polypeptide(L)'
;QWPAESDARRRLWENLCSHLFEKFKGNLFNEIADELYDGGADEDILIPMFVDHDHLNSYFLKPKGIQAAKMVVGVINRLSPDIVYCPMLFPMSSLFLHYMTAEACFNCMQALLGANSKKPSLFFLTQTKVKTEASKYVLLDLAKKYTVSFSFC
;
A
#
# COMPACT_ATOMS: atom_id res chain seq x y z
N GLN A 1 -9.69 17.17 -16.63
CA GLN A 1 -9.09 15.84 -16.38
C GLN A 1 -7.57 16.00 -16.32
N TRP A 2 -6.88 15.34 -15.38
CA TRP A 2 -5.41 15.32 -15.37
C TRP A 2 -4.89 14.13 -16.21
N PRO A 3 -4.06 14.34 -17.24
CA PRO A 3 -3.44 13.25 -18.02
C PRO A 3 -2.59 12.36 -17.12
N ALA A 4 -2.47 11.05 -17.41
CA ALA A 4 -1.66 10.10 -16.63
C ALA A 4 -0.23 10.59 -16.35
N GLU A 5 0.43 11.13 -17.37
CA GLU A 5 1.81 11.66 -17.32
C GLU A 5 1.96 12.96 -16.53
N SER A 6 0.87 13.55 -16.02
CA SER A 6 0.94 14.81 -15.29
C SER A 6 1.61 14.65 -13.92
N ASP A 7 2.61 15.50 -13.67
CA ASP A 7 3.25 15.67 -12.36
C ASP A 7 2.28 16.11 -11.24
N ALA A 8 1.04 16.50 -11.59
CA ALA A 8 0.01 16.85 -10.62
C ALA A 8 -0.21 15.73 -9.59
N ARG A 9 -0.17 14.44 -10.02
CA ARG A 9 -0.38 13.30 -9.10
C ARG A 9 0.70 13.16 -8.06
N ARG A 10 1.97 13.44 -8.41
CA ARG A 10 3.11 13.36 -7.48
C ARG A 10 2.85 14.21 -6.24
N ARG A 11 2.57 15.49 -6.44
CA ARG A 11 2.32 16.43 -5.34
C ARG A 11 0.97 16.21 -4.67
N LEU A 12 -0.06 15.87 -5.46
CA LEU A 12 -1.41 15.69 -4.95
C LEU A 12 -1.49 14.51 -3.97
N TRP A 13 -0.93 13.35 -4.32
CA TRP A 13 -1.05 12.15 -3.50
C TRP A 13 -0.29 12.27 -2.18
N GLU A 14 0.91 12.84 -2.21
CA GLU A 14 1.66 13.13 -0.98
C GLU A 14 0.91 14.09 -0.06
N ASN A 15 0.31 15.14 -0.62
CA ASN A 15 -0.48 16.10 0.15
C ASN A 15 -1.71 15.45 0.77
N LEU A 16 -2.47 14.66 -0.01
CA LEU A 16 -3.64 13.94 0.48
C LEU A 16 -3.28 12.98 1.62
N CYS A 17 -2.18 12.22 1.47
CA CYS A 17 -1.74 11.28 2.49
C CYS A 17 -1.23 11.99 3.75
N SER A 18 -0.57 13.15 3.60
CA SER A 18 -0.08 13.92 4.75
C SER A 18 -1.19 14.44 5.67
N HIS A 19 -2.42 14.59 5.17
CA HIS A 19 -3.58 14.95 5.99
C HIS A 19 -4.12 13.78 6.81
N LEU A 20 -3.83 12.53 6.42
CA LEU A 20 -4.28 11.33 7.12
C LEU A 20 -3.35 10.98 8.28
N PHE A 21 -2.06 11.16 8.11
CA PHE A 21 -1.03 10.78 9.08
C PHE A 21 0.12 11.76 9.06
N GLU A 22 0.72 12.04 10.22
CA GLU A 22 1.90 12.89 10.25
C GLU A 22 3.04 12.13 9.57
N LYS A 23 3.63 12.72 8.51
CA LYS A 23 4.80 12.12 7.85
C LYS A 23 5.86 11.79 8.92
N PHE A 24 6.48 10.62 8.81
CA PHE A 24 7.63 10.33 9.66
C PHE A 24 8.69 11.40 9.39
N LYS A 25 9.21 12.03 10.45
CA LYS A 25 10.27 13.03 10.33
C LYS A 25 11.60 12.32 10.11
N GLY A 26 12.46 12.91 9.28
CA GLY A 26 13.80 12.38 9.03
C GLY A 26 13.81 11.26 7.99
N ASN A 27 14.86 10.44 8.02
CA ASN A 27 15.20 9.51 6.95
C ASN A 27 14.82 8.05 7.27
N LEU A 28 13.78 7.86 8.11
CA LEU A 28 13.42 6.58 8.74
C LEU A 28 13.33 5.42 7.74
N PHE A 29 12.73 5.65 6.57
CA PHE A 29 12.63 4.60 5.54
C PHE A 29 14.01 4.10 5.13
N ASN A 30 14.94 5.01 4.83
CA ASN A 30 16.28 4.65 4.40
C ASN A 30 17.07 4.02 5.55
N GLU A 31 16.96 4.54 6.78
CA GLU A 31 17.61 3.94 7.96
C GLU A 31 17.22 2.47 8.18
N ILE A 32 15.92 2.16 8.08
CA ILE A 32 15.42 0.79 8.26
C ILE A 32 15.71 -0.07 7.02
N ALA A 33 15.63 0.51 5.82
CA ALA A 33 15.99 -0.20 4.60
C ALA A 33 17.47 -0.59 4.59
N ASP A 34 18.35 0.31 5.02
CA ASP A 34 19.77 0.03 5.19
C ASP A 34 19.95 -1.08 6.24
N GLU A 35 19.35 -0.98 7.43
CA GLU A 35 19.43 -2.05 8.45
C GLU A 35 19.01 -3.44 7.91
N LEU A 36 17.97 -3.49 7.08
CA LEU A 36 17.42 -4.74 6.54
C LEU A 36 18.22 -5.31 5.36
N TYR A 37 18.88 -4.46 4.57
CA TYR A 37 19.41 -4.84 3.26
C TYR A 37 20.89 -4.43 3.03
N ASP A 38 21.57 -3.83 4.01
CA ASP A 38 22.96 -3.41 3.87
C ASP A 38 23.87 -4.60 3.52
N GLY A 39 24.54 -4.51 2.37
CA GLY A 39 25.43 -5.55 1.86
C GLY A 39 24.78 -6.76 1.15
N GLY A 40 23.46 -6.79 0.98
CA GLY A 40 22.74 -7.86 0.25
C GLY A 40 22.69 -7.64 -1.26
N ALA A 41 22.60 -8.72 -2.05
CA ALA A 41 22.34 -8.61 -3.48
C ALA A 41 20.88 -8.20 -3.75
N ASP A 42 20.62 -7.49 -4.85
CA ASP A 42 19.27 -7.06 -5.27
C ASP A 42 18.24 -8.21 -5.32
N GLU A 43 18.71 -9.45 -5.45
CA GLU A 43 17.90 -10.67 -5.59
C GLU A 43 17.36 -11.24 -4.25
N ASP A 44 17.86 -10.79 -3.09
CA ASP A 44 17.55 -11.39 -1.78
C ASP A 44 16.36 -10.74 -1.05
N ILE A 45 15.69 -9.75 -1.65
CA ILE A 45 14.56 -9.08 -0.99
C ILE A 45 13.32 -9.98 -1.06
N LEU A 46 13.08 -10.69 0.05
CA LEU A 46 11.90 -11.51 0.27
C LEU A 46 10.66 -10.64 0.49
N ILE A 47 9.56 -11.05 -0.11
CA ILE A 47 8.26 -10.42 0.06
C ILE A 47 7.59 -11.01 1.33
N PRO A 48 7.14 -10.18 2.28
CA PRO A 48 6.47 -10.63 3.51
C PRO A 48 5.17 -11.41 3.26
N MET A 49 4.91 -12.44 4.08
CA MET A 49 3.76 -13.34 3.94
C MET A 49 2.38 -12.68 4.12
N PHE A 50 2.30 -11.47 4.69
CA PHE A 50 1.01 -10.80 4.87
C PHE A 50 0.47 -10.22 3.56
N VAL A 51 1.29 -10.09 2.50
CA VAL A 51 0.79 -9.72 1.18
C VAL A 51 0.30 -10.94 0.41
N ASP A 52 -0.48 -10.70 -0.62
CA ASP A 52 -0.99 -11.76 -1.48
C ASP A 52 0.02 -12.08 -2.58
N HIS A 53 0.65 -13.26 -2.48
CA HIS A 53 1.66 -13.73 -3.44
C HIS A 53 1.07 -14.06 -4.81
N ASP A 54 -0.23 -14.33 -4.90
CA ASP A 54 -0.91 -14.55 -6.18
C ASP A 54 -1.24 -13.22 -6.89
N HIS A 55 -1.18 -12.09 -6.16
CA HIS A 55 -1.59 -10.77 -6.64
C HIS A 55 -0.52 -9.69 -6.46
N LEU A 56 0.74 -10.00 -6.80
CA LEU A 56 1.87 -9.07 -6.78
C LEU A 56 1.92 -8.16 -8.02
N ASN A 57 0.88 -7.36 -8.25
CA ASN A 57 0.78 -6.49 -9.42
C ASN A 57 1.80 -5.35 -9.39
N SER A 58 2.83 -5.43 -10.23
CA SER A 58 3.86 -4.40 -10.40
C SER A 58 3.55 -3.35 -11.49
N TYR A 59 2.46 -3.54 -12.24
CA TYR A 59 2.09 -2.72 -13.40
C TYR A 59 3.28 -2.54 -14.37
N PHE A 60 3.66 -1.30 -14.67
CA PHE A 60 4.74 -0.97 -15.59
C PHE A 60 6.05 -0.59 -14.88
N LEU A 61 6.21 -0.96 -13.61
CA LEU A 61 7.46 -0.72 -12.89
C LEU A 61 8.61 -1.50 -13.56
N LYS A 62 9.73 -0.80 -13.72
CA LYS A 62 11.00 -1.41 -14.13
C LYS A 62 11.56 -2.26 -12.98
N PRO A 63 12.55 -3.16 -13.22
CA PRO A 63 13.13 -4.00 -12.16
C PRO A 63 13.54 -3.24 -10.89
N LYS A 64 14.18 -2.07 -11.04
CA LYS A 64 14.52 -1.18 -9.90
C LYS A 64 13.29 -0.68 -9.12
N GLY A 65 12.20 -0.41 -9.82
CA GLY A 65 10.93 0.00 -9.18
C GLY A 65 10.26 -1.16 -8.44
N ILE A 66 10.29 -2.36 -9.02
CA ILE A 66 9.80 -3.58 -8.36
C ILE A 66 10.60 -3.83 -7.07
N GLN A 67 11.92 -3.70 -7.13
CA GLN A 67 12.78 -3.81 -5.97
C GLN A 67 12.42 -2.78 -4.89
N ALA A 68 12.25 -1.51 -5.26
CA ALA A 68 11.79 -0.47 -4.34
C ALA A 68 10.42 -0.81 -3.71
N ALA A 69 9.49 -1.41 -4.46
CA ALA A 69 8.20 -1.85 -3.94
C ALA A 69 8.37 -2.95 -2.88
N LYS A 70 9.25 -3.93 -3.12
CA LYS A 70 9.57 -4.97 -2.16
C LYS A 70 10.19 -4.40 -0.88
N MET A 71 11.14 -3.46 -1.02
CA MET A 71 11.76 -2.78 0.14
C MET A 71 10.73 -2.01 0.96
N VAL A 72 9.84 -1.24 0.31
CA VAL A 72 8.76 -0.51 1.01
C VAL A 72 7.90 -1.47 1.82
N VAL A 73 7.48 -2.59 1.22
CA VAL A 73 6.67 -3.60 1.91
C VAL A 73 7.46 -4.27 3.05
N GLY A 74 8.74 -4.55 2.87
CA GLY A 74 9.63 -5.12 3.89
C GLY A 74 9.85 -4.20 5.08
N VAL A 75 10.09 -2.90 4.85
CA VAL A 75 10.20 -1.89 5.90
C VAL A 75 8.87 -1.74 6.65
N ILE A 76 7.73 -1.76 5.96
CA ILE A 76 6.41 -1.77 6.61
C ILE A 76 6.24 -3.01 7.49
N ASN A 77 6.64 -4.20 7.02
CA ASN A 77 6.60 -5.43 7.82
C ASN A 77 7.38 -5.28 9.14
N ARG A 78 8.56 -4.68 9.06
CA ARG A 78 9.43 -4.44 10.22
C ARG A 78 8.80 -3.48 11.23
N LEU A 79 8.17 -2.41 10.75
CA LEU A 79 7.63 -1.33 11.58
C LEU A 79 6.18 -1.54 12.01
N SER A 80 5.45 -2.44 11.37
CA SER A 80 4.00 -2.62 11.59
C SER A 80 3.64 -4.10 11.73
N PRO A 81 4.12 -4.77 12.80
CA PRO A 81 3.93 -6.21 13.02
C PRO A 81 2.46 -6.62 13.23
N ASP A 82 1.58 -5.68 13.54
CA ASP A 82 0.13 -5.93 13.70
C ASP A 82 -0.57 -6.23 12.37
N ILE A 83 0.07 -5.93 11.23
CA ILE A 83 -0.46 -6.22 9.90
C ILE A 83 -0.19 -7.68 9.57
N VAL A 84 -1.22 -8.51 9.73
CA VAL A 84 -1.13 -9.96 9.46
C VAL A 84 -1.67 -10.36 8.08
N TYR A 85 -2.44 -9.48 7.42
CA TYR A 85 -2.92 -9.72 6.06
C TYR A 85 -3.35 -8.42 5.36
N CYS A 86 -2.64 -8.00 4.31
CA CYS A 86 -2.93 -6.79 3.54
C CYS A 86 -2.64 -7.03 2.04
N PRO A 87 -3.58 -7.64 1.29
CA PRO A 87 -3.37 -8.04 -0.11
C PRO A 87 -3.12 -6.84 -1.05
N MET A 88 -3.67 -5.68 -0.71
CA MET A 88 -3.53 -4.45 -1.51
C MET A 88 -2.22 -3.70 -1.27
N LEU A 89 -1.38 -4.09 -0.31
CA LEU A 89 -0.19 -3.31 0.04
C LEU A 89 0.80 -3.26 -1.13
N PHE A 90 1.16 -4.41 -1.70
CA PHE A 90 2.13 -4.45 -2.80
C PHE A 90 1.62 -3.77 -4.08
N PRO A 91 0.37 -4.01 -4.55
CA PRO A 91 -0.18 -3.27 -5.67
C PRO A 91 -0.24 -1.76 -5.43
N MET A 92 -0.66 -1.30 -4.24
CA MET A 92 -0.74 0.13 -3.96
C MET A 92 0.64 0.80 -3.91
N SER A 93 1.63 0.15 -3.27
CA SER A 93 3.02 0.61 -3.31
C SER A 93 3.54 0.70 -4.74
N SER A 94 3.25 -0.32 -5.56
CA SER A 94 3.67 -0.33 -6.97
C SER A 94 3.07 0.82 -7.77
N LEU A 95 1.79 1.14 -7.52
CA LEU A 95 1.11 2.28 -8.13
C LEU A 95 1.74 3.62 -7.71
N PHE A 96 2.06 3.79 -6.42
CA PHE A 96 2.65 5.03 -5.91
C PHE A 96 4.05 5.27 -6.48
N LEU A 97 4.87 4.21 -6.61
CA LEU A 97 6.22 4.29 -7.15
C LEU A 97 6.31 4.73 -8.62
N HIS A 98 5.18 4.75 -9.36
CA HIS A 98 5.13 5.40 -10.67
C HIS A 98 5.25 6.92 -10.60
N TYR A 99 4.90 7.52 -9.46
CA TYR A 99 4.77 8.97 -9.33
C TYR A 99 5.69 9.57 -8.27
N MET A 100 6.18 8.79 -7.31
CA MET A 100 6.96 9.28 -6.17
C MET A 100 8.14 8.36 -5.81
N THR A 101 9.02 8.83 -4.93
CA THR A 101 10.17 8.06 -4.42
C THR A 101 9.74 6.95 -3.47
N ALA A 102 10.63 6.00 -3.17
CA ALA A 102 10.35 4.93 -2.20
C ALA A 102 10.02 5.46 -0.81
N GLU A 103 10.72 6.49 -0.34
CA GLU A 103 10.46 7.16 0.93
C GLU A 103 9.08 7.86 0.96
N ALA A 104 8.73 8.58 -0.12
CA ALA A 104 7.41 9.20 -0.23
C ALA A 104 6.30 8.13 -0.29
N CYS A 105 6.53 7.03 -1.01
CA CYS A 105 5.63 5.90 -1.08
C CYS A 105 5.43 5.27 0.30
N PHE A 106 6.50 4.99 1.04
CA PHE A 106 6.45 4.48 2.41
C PHE A 106 5.60 5.37 3.32
N ASN A 107 5.86 6.69 3.30
CA ASN A 107 5.08 7.65 4.09
C ASN A 107 3.59 7.65 3.71
N CYS A 108 3.27 7.59 2.41
CA CYS A 108 1.88 7.51 1.96
C CYS A 108 1.20 6.20 2.38
N MET A 109 1.90 5.06 2.27
CA MET A 109 1.37 3.77 2.68
C MET A 109 1.13 3.70 4.19
N GLN A 110 2.06 4.18 5.01
CA GLN A 110 1.86 4.29 6.45
C GLN A 110 0.69 5.21 6.80
N ALA A 111 0.48 6.27 6.03
CA ALA A 111 -0.68 7.13 6.24
C ALA A 111 -2.02 6.44 5.98
N LEU A 112 -2.10 5.65 4.90
CA LEU A 112 -3.30 4.88 4.58
C LEU A 112 -3.56 3.76 5.59
N LEU A 113 -2.50 3.11 6.08
CA LEU A 113 -2.56 2.07 7.10
C LEU A 113 -2.97 2.63 8.46
N GLY A 114 -2.41 3.76 8.87
CA GLY A 114 -2.68 4.40 10.16
C GLY A 114 -3.94 5.27 10.22
N ALA A 115 -4.66 5.46 9.11
CA ALA A 115 -5.83 6.35 9.04
C ALA A 115 -6.94 5.94 10.02
N ASN A 116 -7.10 4.64 10.26
CA ASN A 116 -8.11 4.10 11.17
C ASN A 116 -7.84 4.43 12.65
N SER A 117 -6.59 4.69 13.03
CA SER A 117 -6.23 5.09 14.40
C SER A 117 -6.76 6.48 14.75
N LYS A 118 -6.79 7.41 13.78
CA LYS A 118 -7.35 8.76 13.98
C LYS A 118 -8.87 8.78 13.81
N LYS A 119 -9.39 7.98 12.88
CA LYS A 119 -10.83 7.88 12.58
C LYS A 119 -11.21 6.41 12.42
N PRO A 120 -11.73 5.74 13.47
CA PRO A 120 -12.00 4.30 13.44
C PRO A 120 -12.93 3.83 12.31
N SER A 121 -13.83 4.72 11.84
CA SER A 121 -14.73 4.44 10.71
C SER A 121 -14.08 4.60 9.33
N LEU A 122 -12.88 5.15 9.24
CA LEU A 122 -12.16 5.40 8.01
C LEU A 122 -10.94 4.48 7.92
N PHE A 123 -11.06 3.41 7.13
CA PHE A 123 -9.91 2.56 6.78
C PHE A 123 -9.79 2.48 5.25
N PHE A 124 -8.57 2.66 4.75
CA PHE A 124 -8.28 2.56 3.31
C PHE A 124 -7.82 1.17 2.91
N LEU A 125 -7.07 0.51 3.79
CA LEU A 125 -6.49 -0.81 3.57
C LEU A 125 -6.86 -1.74 4.73
N THR A 126 -7.38 -2.92 4.41
CA THR A 126 -7.62 -3.98 5.40
C THR A 126 -6.30 -4.63 5.80
N GLN A 127 -6.11 -4.85 7.10
CA GLN A 127 -4.84 -5.34 7.68
C GLN A 127 -4.96 -6.73 8.32
N THR A 128 -6.15 -7.34 8.26
CA THR A 128 -6.40 -8.70 8.75
C THR A 128 -7.32 -9.44 7.78
N LYS A 129 -7.18 -10.77 7.74
CA LYS A 129 -8.02 -11.63 6.89
C LYS A 129 -9.51 -11.46 7.20
N VAL A 130 -9.85 -11.37 8.48
CA VAL A 130 -11.23 -11.14 8.94
C VAL A 130 -11.79 -9.83 8.38
N LYS A 131 -11.03 -8.73 8.41
CA LYS A 131 -11.47 -7.44 7.85
C LYS A 131 -11.64 -7.52 6.34
N THR A 132 -10.74 -8.20 5.63
CA THR A 132 -10.85 -8.40 4.18
C THR A 132 -12.09 -9.22 3.83
N GLU A 133 -12.34 -10.34 4.51
CA GLU A 133 -13.53 -11.16 4.27
C GLU A 133 -14.82 -10.41 4.60
N ALA A 134 -14.88 -9.73 5.75
CA ALA A 134 -16.02 -8.91 6.13
C ALA A 134 -16.33 -7.83 5.08
N SER A 135 -15.29 -7.17 4.54
CA SER A 135 -15.47 -6.16 3.48
C SER A 135 -16.09 -6.72 2.20
N LYS A 136 -15.81 -7.98 1.85
CA LYS A 136 -16.42 -8.64 0.68
C LYS A 136 -17.94 -8.82 0.89
N TYR A 137 -18.36 -9.24 2.09
CA TYR A 137 -19.79 -9.39 2.40
C TYR A 137 -20.52 -8.05 2.40
N VAL A 138 -19.91 -7.00 2.98
CA VAL A 138 -20.47 -5.64 2.92
C VAL A 138 -20.62 -5.16 1.48
N LEU A 139 -19.60 -5.38 0.63
CA LEU A 139 -19.67 -5.04 -0.78
C LEU A 139 -20.76 -5.84 -1.51
N LEU A 140 -20.93 -7.12 -1.19
CA LEU A 140 -21.99 -7.96 -1.75
C LEU A 140 -23.38 -7.44 -1.37
N ASP A 141 -23.60 -7.04 -0.12
CA ASP A 141 -24.89 -6.49 0.33
C ASP A 141 -25.19 -5.15 -0.34
N LEU A 142 -24.17 -4.29 -0.50
CA LEU A 142 -24.29 -3.05 -1.27
C LEU A 142 -24.60 -3.34 -2.73
N ALA A 143 -23.93 -4.32 -3.35
CA ALA A 143 -24.21 -4.72 -4.73
C ALA A 143 -25.66 -5.18 -4.86
N LYS A 144 -26.12 -6.13 -4.04
CA LYS A 144 -27.52 -6.61 -4.05
C LYS A 144 -28.55 -5.48 -3.93
N LYS A 145 -28.23 -4.45 -3.15
CA LYS A 145 -29.13 -3.32 -2.92
C LYS A 145 -29.13 -2.30 -4.06
N TYR A 146 -27.98 -2.04 -4.67
CA TYR A 146 -27.80 -0.89 -5.58
C TYR A 146 -27.51 -1.28 -7.04
N THR A 147 -27.16 -2.54 -7.34
CA THR A 147 -26.99 -3.03 -8.72
C THR A 147 -28.25 -3.76 -9.17
N VAL A 148 -29.11 -3.05 -9.91
CA VAL A 148 -30.40 -3.54 -10.42
C VAL A 148 -30.18 -4.43 -11.66
N SER A 149 -29.39 -5.51 -11.57
CA SER A 149 -29.19 -6.51 -12.65
C SER A 149 -28.48 -7.79 -12.18
N PHE A 150 -28.83 -8.35 -11.00
CA PHE A 150 -28.40 -9.70 -10.64
C PHE A 150 -29.61 -10.60 -10.37
N SER A 151 -30.40 -10.84 -11.41
CA SER A 151 -31.20 -12.06 -11.50
C SER A 151 -30.24 -13.19 -11.86
N PHE A 152 -29.90 -14.05 -10.89
CA PHE A 152 -29.30 -15.34 -11.19
C PHE A 152 -30.26 -16.11 -12.12
N CYS A 153 -29.86 -16.31 -13.37
CA CYS A 153 -30.29 -17.47 -14.15
C CYS A 153 -29.51 -18.69 -13.68
#